data_AF-A0A948F3M9-F1
#
_entry.id   AF-A0A948F3M9-F1
#
_cell.length_a   1.000
_cell.length_b   1.000
_cell.length_c   1.000
_cell.angle_alpha   90.00
_cell.angle_beta   90.00
_cell.angle_gamma   90.00
#
_symmetry.space_group_name_H-M   'P 1'
#
loop_
_entity.id
_entity.type
_entity.pdbx_description
1 polymer ?
#
loop_
_entity_poly.entity_id
_entity_poly.type
_entity_poly.pdbx_seq_one_letter_code
_entity_poly.pdbx_strand_id
1 'polypeptide(L)'
;MKRFLAVFLAAVQWAAIAVSAGIDPAAEQISVSMDLPAASVTQAEDGFVDVSADGFAYSGKPARPRLPEKNLYYALPPDVDPASVSIVITKLETRD
;
A
#
# COMPACT_ATOMS: atom_id res chain seq x y z
N MET A 1 9.45 42.35 -15.71
CA MET A 1 8.82 41.01 -15.80
C MET A 1 9.66 39.92 -15.11
N LYS A 2 10.13 40.13 -13.87
CA LYS A 2 10.92 39.12 -13.12
C LYS A 2 10.55 39.01 -11.63
N ARG A 3 9.61 39.84 -11.15
CA ARG A 3 9.22 39.90 -9.73
C ARG A 3 7.92 39.14 -9.40
N PHE A 4 7.15 38.76 -10.42
CA PHE A 4 5.92 37.98 -10.24
C PHE A 4 6.14 36.46 -10.27
N LEU A 5 7.30 35.99 -10.74
CA LEU A 5 7.62 34.56 -10.82
C LEU A 5 8.10 33.98 -9.47
N ALA A 6 8.68 34.82 -8.61
CA ALA A 6 9.18 34.38 -7.29
C ALA A 6 8.06 34.09 -6.27
N VAL A 7 6.89 34.72 -6.43
CA VAL A 7 5.77 34.55 -5.48
C VAL A 7 5.02 33.24 -5.73
N PHE A 8 4.95 32.77 -6.99
CA PHE A 8 4.36 31.47 -7.30
C PHE A 8 5.22 30.30 -6.82
N LEU A 9 6.55 30.45 -6.81
CA LEU A 9 7.46 29.41 -6.31
C LEU A 9 7.42 29.28 -4.78
N ALA A 10 7.13 30.36 -4.06
CA ALA A 10 6.98 30.35 -2.60
C ALA A 10 5.64 29.72 -2.15
N ALA A 11 4.58 29.86 -2.95
CA ALA A 11 3.26 29.27 -2.64
C ALA A 11 3.24 27.73 -2.81
N VAL A 12 4.02 27.19 -3.74
CA VAL A 12 4.10 25.73 -3.97
C VAL A 12 4.92 25.03 -2.87
N GLN A 13 5.82 25.74 -2.19
CA GLN A 13 6.63 25.14 -1.11
C GLN A 13 5.92 25.07 0.25
N TRP A 14 4.78 25.75 0.43
CA TRP A 14 3.95 25.60 1.63
C TRP A 14 2.88 24.51 1.51
N ALA A 15 2.55 24.07 0.29
CA ALA A 15 1.60 22.97 0.10
C ALA A 15 2.22 21.58 0.36
N ALA A 16 3.56 21.46 0.34
CA ALA A 16 4.25 20.18 0.56
C ALA A 16 4.31 19.75 2.04
N ILE A 17 3.91 20.61 2.98
CA ILE A 17 3.94 20.31 4.42
C ILE A 17 2.60 19.74 4.92
N ALA A 18 1.54 19.78 4.10
CA ALA A 18 0.20 19.33 4.52
C ALA A 18 -0.05 17.82 4.40
N VAL A 19 0.91 17.03 3.89
CA VAL A 19 0.77 15.56 3.73
C VAL A 19 1.32 14.78 4.94
N SER A 20 1.87 15.45 5.96
CA SER A 20 2.28 14.80 7.22
C SER A 20 1.28 14.97 8.37
N ALA A 21 0.17 15.68 8.17
CA ALA A 21 -0.78 16.03 9.23
C ALA A 21 -1.84 14.94 9.55
N GLY A 22 -1.46 13.66 9.47
CA GLY A 22 -2.32 12.54 9.86
C GLY A 22 -1.66 11.52 10.78
N ILE A 23 -0.40 11.73 11.13
CA ILE A 23 0.37 10.81 11.96
C ILE A 23 0.56 11.45 13.32
N ASP A 24 -0.23 11.02 14.30
CA ASP A 24 -0.02 11.37 15.70
C ASP A 24 1.38 10.84 16.11
N PRO A 25 2.33 11.70 16.50
CA PRO A 25 3.67 11.26 16.92
C PRO A 25 3.65 10.40 18.19
N ALA A 26 2.52 10.33 18.91
CA ALA A 26 2.31 9.41 20.04
C ALA A 26 1.77 8.04 19.61
N ALA A 27 1.33 7.86 18.37
CA ALA A 27 0.86 6.57 17.88
C ALA A 27 2.05 5.67 17.53
N GLU A 28 2.15 4.54 18.22
CA GLU A 28 3.11 3.49 17.92
C GLU A 28 2.83 2.93 16.52
N GLN A 29 3.85 2.94 15.65
CA GLN A 29 3.71 2.63 14.23
C GLN A 29 4.66 1.52 13.82
N ILE A 30 4.16 0.60 13.00
CA ILE A 30 4.95 -0.44 12.35
C ILE A 30 4.99 -0.12 10.85
N SER A 31 6.17 0.30 10.37
CA SER A 31 6.40 0.54 8.95
C SER A 31 6.74 -0.77 8.24
N VAL A 32 5.90 -1.18 7.30
CA VAL A 32 6.09 -2.39 6.51
C VAL A 32 6.35 -2.01 5.05
N SER A 33 7.46 -2.48 4.50
CA SER A 33 7.73 -2.42 3.07
C SER A 33 7.65 -3.83 2.49
N MET A 34 6.96 -3.99 1.37
CA MET A 34 6.91 -5.25 0.64
C MET A 34 7.01 -5.02 -0.86
N ASP A 35 7.76 -5.89 -1.53
CA ASP A 35 7.77 -5.93 -2.98
C ASP A 35 6.49 -6.61 -3.49
N LEU A 36 5.80 -5.93 -4.40
CA LEU A 36 4.67 -6.46 -5.16
C LEU A 36 5.16 -6.82 -6.56
N PRO A 37 5.31 -8.12 -6.89
CA PRO A 37 5.70 -8.53 -8.23
C PRO A 37 4.56 -8.27 -9.22
N ALA A 38 4.90 -8.21 -10.51
CA ALA A 38 3.90 -8.13 -11.56
C ALA A 38 2.97 -9.35 -11.53
N ALA A 39 1.67 -9.12 -11.64
CA ALA A 39 0.70 -10.20 -11.79
C ALA A 39 0.66 -10.67 -13.25
N SER A 40 0.70 -11.97 -13.47
CA SER A 40 0.45 -12.61 -14.76
C SER A 40 -1.01 -13.04 -14.84
N VAL A 41 -1.66 -12.76 -15.96
CA VAL A 41 -3.05 -13.13 -16.21
C VAL A 41 -3.09 -14.05 -17.43
N THR A 42 -3.60 -15.26 -17.22
CA THR A 42 -3.67 -16.31 -18.24
C THR A 42 -5.06 -16.90 -18.31
N GLN A 43 -5.53 -17.26 -19.50
CA GLN A 43 -6.78 -18.00 -19.66
C GLN A 43 -6.50 -19.50 -19.53
N ALA A 44 -7.19 -20.16 -18.60
CA ALA A 44 -7.11 -21.58 -18.39
C ALA A 44 -7.94 -22.35 -19.44
N GLU A 45 -7.64 -23.63 -19.61
CA GLU A 45 -8.28 -24.51 -20.62
C GLU A 45 -9.79 -24.70 -20.37
N ASP A 46 -10.23 -24.53 -19.14
CA ASP A 46 -11.64 -24.59 -18.72
C ASP A 46 -12.41 -23.27 -18.99
N GLY A 47 -11.74 -22.28 -19.59
CA GLY A 47 -12.30 -20.99 -19.96
C GLY A 47 -12.24 -19.93 -18.85
N PHE A 48 -11.77 -20.27 -17.65
CA PHE A 48 -11.60 -19.33 -16.55
C PHE A 48 -10.29 -18.54 -16.67
N VAL A 49 -10.19 -17.45 -15.90
CA VAL A 49 -8.97 -16.63 -15.84
C VAL A 49 -8.20 -16.99 -14.58
N ASP A 50 -6.93 -17.32 -14.76
CA ASP A 50 -5.96 -17.48 -13.69
C ASP A 50 -5.08 -16.24 -13.57
N VAL A 51 -4.98 -15.71 -12.36
CA VAL A 51 -4.12 -14.58 -12.00
C VAL A 51 -3.03 -15.10 -11.09
N SER A 52 -1.76 -14.95 -11.43
CA SER A 52 -0.62 -15.43 -10.63
C SER A 52 0.35 -14.32 -10.30
N ALA A 53 1.03 -14.42 -9.15
CA ALA A 53 2.06 -13.49 -8.73
C ALA A 53 3.14 -14.26 -7.96
N ASP A 54 4.41 -14.04 -8.29
CA ASP A 54 5.52 -14.81 -7.73
C ASP A 54 5.64 -14.64 -6.21
N GLY A 55 5.71 -15.76 -5.49
CA GLY A 55 5.80 -15.75 -4.02
C GLY A 55 4.51 -15.36 -3.29
N PHE A 56 3.37 -15.35 -3.99
CA PHE A 56 2.03 -15.23 -3.40
C PHE A 56 1.34 -16.60 -3.39
N ALA A 57 0.58 -16.87 -2.34
CA ALA A 57 -0.27 -18.06 -2.23
C ALA A 57 -1.67 -17.75 -2.78
N TYR A 58 -2.56 -18.74 -2.86
CA TYR A 58 -3.95 -18.53 -3.25
C TYR A 58 -4.91 -18.75 -2.08
N SER A 59 -5.93 -17.92 -1.97
CA SER A 59 -7.06 -18.19 -1.09
C SER A 59 -7.81 -19.44 -1.57
N GLY A 60 -7.99 -20.42 -0.69
CA GLY A 60 -8.79 -21.63 -0.95
C GLY A 60 -10.28 -21.50 -0.63
N LYS A 61 -10.83 -20.27 -0.58
CA LYS A 61 -12.23 -20.04 -0.18
C LYS A 61 -13.20 -20.51 -1.27
N PRO A 62 -14.10 -21.48 -0.98
CA PRO A 62 -15.07 -21.95 -1.96
C PRO A 62 -15.98 -20.82 -2.48
N ALA A 63 -16.37 -20.92 -3.76
CA ALA A 63 -17.25 -19.96 -4.44
C ALA A 63 -16.76 -18.50 -4.43
N ARG A 64 -15.45 -18.26 -4.30
CA ARG A 64 -14.82 -16.95 -4.47
C ARG A 64 -13.76 -16.99 -5.56
N PRO A 65 -13.50 -15.88 -6.26
CA PRO A 65 -12.37 -15.78 -7.18
C PRO A 65 -11.07 -16.16 -6.48
N ARG A 66 -10.28 -17.00 -7.14
CA ARG A 66 -8.97 -17.39 -6.67
C ARG A 66 -7.97 -16.30 -7.05
N LEU A 67 -7.63 -15.45 -6.09
CA LEU A 67 -6.65 -14.37 -6.26
C LEU A 67 -5.36 -14.69 -5.48
N PRO A 68 -4.20 -14.23 -5.97
CA PRO A 68 -2.97 -14.27 -5.21
C PRO A 68 -3.09 -13.44 -3.92
N GLU A 69 -2.62 -14.01 -2.81
CA GLU A 69 -2.64 -13.44 -1.47
C GLU A 69 -1.27 -13.64 -0.81
N LYS A 70 -0.83 -12.65 -0.03
CA LYS A 70 0.37 -12.72 0.79
C LYS A 70 0.04 -12.28 2.21
N ASN A 71 0.19 -13.21 3.15
CA ASN A 71 -0.06 -12.95 4.56
C ASN A 71 1.25 -12.56 5.25
N LEU A 72 1.22 -11.44 5.98
CA LEU A 72 2.32 -10.97 6.80
C LEU A 72 1.87 -10.98 8.26
N TYR A 73 2.75 -11.42 9.16
CA TYR A 73 2.46 -11.55 10.59
C TYR A 73 3.44 -10.69 11.37
N TYR A 74 2.91 -9.77 12.15
CA TYR A 74 3.68 -8.89 13.02
C TYR A 74 3.16 -9.01 14.45
N ALA A 75 4.08 -9.00 15.42
CA ALA A 75 3.70 -8.94 16.82
C ALA A 75 3.23 -7.52 17.14
N LEU A 76 2.08 -7.42 17.80
CA LEU A 76 1.61 -6.16 18.36
C LEU A 76 2.21 -5.97 19.76
N PRO A 77 2.43 -4.72 20.19
CA PRO A 77 2.73 -4.40 21.58
C PRO A 77 1.67 -4.97 22.54
N PRO A 78 2.04 -5.29 23.79
CA PRO A 78 1.18 -6.02 24.72
C PRO A 78 -0.12 -5.29 25.11
N ASP A 79 -0.13 -3.96 25.02
CA ASP A 79 -1.24 -3.12 25.43
C ASP A 79 -2.12 -2.64 24.25
N VAL A 80 -1.86 -3.13 23.03
CA VAL A 80 -2.60 -2.72 21.81
C VAL A 80 -3.79 -3.66 21.58
N ASP A 81 -4.98 -3.08 21.41
CA ASP A 81 -6.16 -3.81 20.93
C ASP A 81 -6.02 -4.10 19.42
N PRO A 82 -5.98 -5.37 18.98
CA PRO A 82 -5.88 -5.73 17.57
C PRO A 82 -7.02 -5.16 16.71
N ALA A 83 -8.20 -4.95 17.28
CA ALA A 83 -9.35 -4.39 16.57
C ALA A 83 -9.18 -2.89 16.23
N SER A 84 -8.26 -2.20 16.92
CA SER A 84 -7.98 -0.78 16.70
C SER A 84 -6.89 -0.51 15.64
N VAL A 85 -6.23 -1.56 15.14
CA VAL A 85 -5.15 -1.43 14.16
C VAL A 85 -5.71 -0.97 12.81
N SER A 86 -5.15 0.12 12.28
CA SER A 86 -5.44 0.63 10.94
C SER A 86 -4.25 0.42 10.02
N ILE A 87 -4.51 0.05 8.77
CA ILE A 87 -3.49 -0.13 7.74
C ILE A 87 -3.60 1.05 6.77
N VAL A 88 -2.52 1.82 6.66
CA VAL A 88 -2.42 2.95 5.73
C VAL A 88 -1.35 2.65 4.70
N ILE A 89 -1.71 2.70 3.42
CA ILE A 89 -0.75 2.58 2.32
C ILE A 89 -0.15 3.97 2.10
N THR A 90 1.10 4.15 2.52
CA THR A 90 1.79 5.44 2.48
C THR A 90 2.48 5.72 1.15
N LYS A 91 2.94 4.67 0.46
CA LYS A 91 3.66 4.80 -0.80
C LYS A 91 3.48 3.55 -1.68
N LEU A 92 3.22 3.78 -2.96
CA LEU A 92 3.28 2.75 -4.00
C LEU A 92 4.27 3.22 -5.05
N GLU A 93 5.37 2.47 -5.22
CA GLU A 93 6.36 2.77 -6.26
C GLU A 93 6.37 1.64 -7.27
N THR A 94 6.08 1.97 -8.53
CA THR A 94 6.25 1.07 -9.66
C THR A 94 7.69 1.22 -10.16
N ARG A 95 8.43 0.12 -10.25
CA ARG A 95 9.74 0.10 -10.92
C ARG A 95 9.51 -0.43 -12.35
N ASP A 96 9.79 0.43 -13.32
CA ASP A 96 9.73 0.11 -14.76
C ASP A 96 10.91 -0.77 -15.21
#